data_AF-A0A3N4PLR4-F1
#
_entry.id   AF-A0A3N4PLR4-F1
#
_cell.length_a   1.000
_cell.length_b   1.000
_cell.length_c   1.000
_cell.angle_alpha   90.00
_cell.angle_beta   90.00
_cell.angle_gamma   90.00
#
_symmetry.space_group_name_H-M   'P 1'
#
loop_
_entity.id
_entity.type
_entity.pdbx_description
1 polymer ?
#
loop_
_entity_poly.entity_id
_entity_poly.type
_entity_poly.pdbx_seq_one_letter_code
_entity_poly.pdbx_strand_id
1 'polypeptide(L)'
;MDPITLYRPVGLKELELILDTGATAFPPRLHWQPIFYPVMNQPYAEQIALEWNTRDEFSGYCGAVTAFDLPSGFLSRYDVQNVGGEIHNELWVPAEELSEFNQQISGGIRVVKVFFGDRFKMPEHPATAALLRRFR
;
A
#
# COMPACT_ATOMS: atom_id res chain seq x y z
N MET A 1 14.74 18.99 3.01
CA MET A 1 13.69 18.62 2.04
C MET A 1 12.65 17.86 2.82
N ASP A 2 11.41 18.31 2.75
CA ASP A 2 10.32 17.69 3.50
C ASP A 2 9.95 16.35 2.85
N PRO A 3 9.56 15.34 3.65
CA PRO A 3 9.13 14.07 3.11
C PRO A 3 7.84 14.22 2.31
N ILE A 4 7.69 13.40 1.27
CA ILE A 4 6.43 13.24 0.55
C ILE A 4 5.75 11.97 1.07
N THR A 5 4.48 12.09 1.44
CA THR A 5 3.63 10.95 1.77
C THR A 5 3.11 10.30 0.49
N LEU A 6 3.37 9.01 0.34
CA LEU A 6 2.76 8.17 -0.68
C LEU A 6 1.77 7.20 -0.03
N TYR A 7 0.90 6.65 -0.85
CA TYR A 7 -0.14 5.73 -0.42
C TYR A 7 -0.09 4.45 -1.23
N ARG A 8 -0.52 3.34 -0.63
CA ARG A 8 -0.71 2.09 -1.35
C ARG A 8 -1.92 1.32 -0.80
N PRO A 9 -2.91 1.01 -1.63
CA PRO A 9 -3.97 0.07 -1.26
C PRO A 9 -3.40 -1.35 -1.26
N VAL A 10 -3.68 -2.12 -0.21
CA VAL A 10 -3.21 -3.50 -0.05
C VAL A 10 -4.37 -4.40 0.39
N GLY A 11 -4.30 -5.68 -0.02
CA GLY A 11 -5.19 -6.73 0.48
C GLY A 11 -4.72 -7.33 1.81
N LEU A 12 -5.49 -8.27 2.37
CA LEU A 12 -5.16 -8.91 3.65
C LEU A 12 -3.78 -9.58 3.66
N LYS A 13 -3.46 -10.33 2.60
CA LYS A 13 -2.21 -11.09 2.57
C LYS A 13 -0.98 -10.20 2.53
N GLU A 14 -1.05 -9.12 1.75
CA GLU A 14 0.03 -8.13 1.68
C GLU A 14 0.14 -7.34 2.99
N LEU A 15 -0.99 -7.02 3.63
CA LEU A 15 -1.01 -6.39 4.96
C LEU A 15 -0.37 -7.27 6.04
N GLU A 16 -0.64 -8.58 6.05
CA GLU A 16 0.04 -9.54 6.94
C GLU A 16 1.56 -9.47 6.77
N LEU A 17 2.04 -9.57 5.53
CA LEU A 17 3.47 -9.53 5.23
C LEU A 17 4.12 -8.20 5.64
N ILE A 18 3.43 -7.07 5.46
CA ILE A 18 3.91 -5.77 5.93
C ILE A 18 4.03 -5.78 7.47
N LEU A 19 3.03 -6.27 8.19
CA LEU A 19 3.04 -6.31 9.64
C LEU A 19 4.12 -7.25 10.20
N ASP A 20 4.43 -8.34 9.50
CA ASP A 20 5.51 -9.26 9.86
C ASP A 20 6.90 -8.61 9.81
N THR A 21 7.07 -7.56 9.00
CA THR A 21 8.30 -6.73 9.00
C THR A 21 8.34 -5.70 10.13
N GLY A 22 7.33 -5.66 10.99
CA GLY A 22 7.15 -4.56 11.95
C GLY A 22 6.63 -3.27 11.28
N ALA A 23 5.95 -3.41 10.13
CA ALA A 23 5.45 -2.30 9.31
C ALA A 23 6.56 -1.36 8.81
N THR A 24 7.72 -1.89 8.44
CA THR A 24 8.83 -1.09 7.91
C THR A 24 9.09 -1.32 6.43
N ALA A 25 8.54 -2.38 5.82
CA ALA A 25 8.80 -2.73 4.44
C ALA A 25 7.60 -3.38 3.74
N PHE A 26 7.48 -3.14 2.44
CA PHE A 26 6.61 -3.91 1.55
C PHE A 26 7.29 -5.23 1.14
N PRO A 27 6.54 -6.33 1.01
CA PRO A 27 7.11 -7.61 0.58
C PRO A 27 7.64 -7.54 -0.87
N PRO A 28 8.64 -8.35 -1.23
CA PRO A 28 9.12 -8.46 -2.61
C PRO A 28 7.99 -8.73 -3.61
N ARG A 29 8.08 -8.14 -4.79
CA ARG A 29 7.13 -8.40 -5.89
C ARG A 29 7.33 -9.80 -6.45
N LEU A 30 6.27 -10.37 -7.01
CA LEU A 30 6.35 -11.64 -7.74
C LEU A 30 7.12 -11.42 -9.05
N HIS A 31 7.78 -12.47 -9.55
CA HIS A 31 8.68 -12.34 -10.72
C HIS A 31 7.99 -11.81 -11.99
N TRP A 32 6.68 -11.94 -12.09
CA TRP A 32 5.88 -11.45 -13.21
C TRP A 32 5.33 -10.03 -13.00
N GLN A 33 5.60 -9.41 -11.85
CA GLN A 33 5.16 -8.07 -11.49
C GLN A 33 6.37 -7.12 -11.59
N PRO A 34 6.60 -6.50 -12.76
CA PRO A 34 7.84 -5.77 -13.03
C PRO A 34 7.96 -4.46 -12.23
N ILE A 35 6.84 -3.95 -11.73
CA ILE A 35 6.78 -2.66 -11.03
C ILE A 35 6.06 -2.76 -9.69
N PHE A 36 6.53 -1.95 -8.75
CA PHE A 36 5.84 -1.52 -7.55
C PHE A 36 5.31 -0.10 -7.79
N TYR A 37 4.01 0.09 -7.59
CA TYR A 37 3.34 1.36 -7.88
C TYR A 37 2.65 1.90 -6.62
N PRO A 38 3.27 2.88 -5.94
CA PRO A 38 2.59 3.67 -4.94
C PRO A 38 1.88 4.86 -5.60
N VAL A 39 0.79 5.30 -5.01
CA VAL A 39 -0.01 6.43 -5.49
C VAL A 39 0.26 7.68 -4.66
N MET A 40 0.11 8.85 -5.27
CA MET A 40 0.45 10.12 -4.60
C MET A 40 -0.70 10.73 -3.79
N ASN A 41 -1.91 10.19 -3.92
CA ASN A 41 -3.13 10.75 -3.32
C ASN A 41 -3.93 9.72 -2.54
N GLN A 42 -4.29 10.03 -1.30
CA GLN A 42 -5.12 9.16 -0.46
C GLN A 42 -6.49 8.84 -1.10
N PRO A 43 -7.26 9.80 -1.67
CA PRO A 43 -8.56 9.50 -2.26
C PRO A 43 -8.48 8.45 -3.38
N TYR A 44 -7.40 8.47 -4.16
CA TYR A 44 -7.19 7.49 -5.22
C TYR A 44 -6.86 6.09 -4.64
N ALA A 45 -6.02 6.02 -3.60
CA ALA A 45 -5.79 4.77 -2.89
C ALA A 45 -7.07 4.20 -2.26
N GLU A 46 -7.92 5.07 -1.69
CA GLU A 46 -9.22 4.69 -1.14
C GLU A 46 -10.15 4.15 -2.22
N GLN A 47 -10.19 4.79 -3.39
CA GLN A 47 -11.00 4.32 -4.52
C GLN A 47 -10.59 2.89 -4.94
N ILE A 48 -9.29 2.63 -5.13
CA ILE A 48 -8.81 1.29 -5.47
C ILE A 48 -9.17 0.29 -4.36
N ALA A 49 -8.88 0.63 -3.10
CA ALA A 49 -9.15 -0.24 -1.96
C ALA A 49 -10.64 -0.60 -1.84
N LEU A 50 -11.53 0.39 -2.04
CA LEU A 50 -12.97 0.20 -1.96
C LEU A 50 -13.52 -0.56 -3.16
N GLU A 51 -13.22 -0.13 -4.39
CA GLU A 51 -13.87 -0.65 -5.59
C GLU A 51 -13.31 -2.00 -6.05
N TRP A 52 -12.04 -2.28 -5.76
CA TRP A 52 -11.32 -3.45 -6.28
C TRP A 52 -11.06 -4.45 -5.15
N ASN A 53 -10.33 -4.07 -4.09
CA ASN A 53 -9.91 -5.02 -3.06
C ASN A 53 -11.07 -5.61 -2.22
N THR A 54 -12.17 -4.88 -2.02
CA THR A 54 -13.34 -5.42 -1.29
C THR A 54 -14.10 -6.49 -2.07
N ARG A 55 -13.93 -6.54 -3.40
CA ARG A 55 -14.64 -7.46 -4.30
C ARG A 55 -13.76 -8.63 -4.76
N ASP A 56 -12.45 -8.50 -4.58
CA ASP A 56 -11.44 -9.47 -4.99
C ASP A 56 -11.14 -10.52 -3.91
N GLU A 57 -11.13 -11.79 -4.33
CA GLU A 57 -10.85 -12.91 -3.43
C GLU A 57 -9.38 -12.95 -3.00
N PHE A 58 -8.44 -12.59 -3.88
CA PHE A 58 -7.01 -12.58 -3.57
C PHE A 58 -6.66 -11.53 -2.52
N SER A 59 -7.43 -10.45 -2.47
CA SER A 59 -7.34 -9.41 -1.45
C SER A 59 -7.99 -9.79 -0.12
N GLY A 60 -8.70 -10.93 -0.06
CA GLY A 60 -9.45 -11.38 1.10
C GLY A 60 -10.71 -10.55 1.36
N TYR A 61 -11.27 -9.92 0.32
CA TYR A 61 -12.41 -9.00 0.41
C TYR A 61 -12.17 -7.83 1.36
N CYS A 62 -10.93 -7.38 1.53
CA CYS A 62 -10.55 -6.26 2.37
C CYS A 62 -9.57 -5.36 1.62
N GLY A 63 -9.82 -4.05 1.65
CA GLY A 63 -8.89 -3.05 1.15
C GLY A 63 -8.36 -2.19 2.28
N ALA A 64 -7.06 -2.28 2.58
CA ALA A 64 -6.40 -1.40 3.54
C ALA A 64 -5.58 -0.35 2.80
N VAL A 65 -5.79 0.92 3.11
CA VAL A 65 -4.97 2.02 2.59
C VAL A 65 -3.81 2.25 3.54
N THR A 66 -2.61 2.07 3.02
CA THR A 66 -1.36 2.39 3.71
C THR A 66 -0.84 3.75 3.28
N ALA A 67 -0.15 4.44 4.19
CA ALA A 67 0.55 5.70 3.99
C ALA A 67 1.97 5.59 4.55
N PHE A 68 2.94 6.17 3.85
CA PHE A 68 4.35 6.10 4.23
C PHE A 68 5.12 7.27 3.60
N ASP A 69 6.21 7.66 4.26
CA ASP A 69 6.89 8.93 4.00
C ASP A 69 8.30 8.68 3.45
N LEU A 70 8.62 9.26 2.28
CA LEU A 70 9.95 9.17 1.66
C LEU A 70 10.58 10.55 1.44
N PRO A 71 11.92 10.67 1.44
CA PRO A 71 12.60 11.90 1.09
C PRO A 71 12.27 12.33 -0.35
N SER A 72 11.88 13.60 -0.54
CA SER A 72 11.54 14.12 -1.87
C SER A 72 12.69 13.98 -2.89
N GLY A 73 13.94 14.12 -2.44
CA GLY A 73 15.13 13.96 -3.29
C GLY A 73 15.40 12.52 -3.71
N PHE A 74 14.89 11.53 -2.98
CA PHE A 74 14.91 10.14 -3.44
C PHE A 74 13.83 9.90 -4.49
N LEU A 75 12.61 10.41 -4.24
CA LEU A 75 11.48 10.25 -5.15
C LEU A 75 11.65 10.95 -6.50
N SER A 76 12.50 11.98 -6.61
CA SER A 76 12.78 12.66 -7.89
C SER A 76 13.46 11.76 -8.93
N ARG A 77 13.84 10.53 -8.58
CA ARG A 77 14.32 9.51 -9.53
C ARG A 77 13.20 8.88 -10.36
N TYR A 78 11.95 8.98 -9.90
CA TYR A 78 10.80 8.35 -10.53
C TYR A 78 9.89 9.39 -11.17
N ASP A 79 9.51 9.16 -12.41
CA ASP A 79 8.55 10.00 -13.12
C ASP A 79 7.14 9.76 -12.57
N VAL A 80 6.41 10.86 -12.34
CA VAL A 80 4.99 10.81 -11.98
C VAL A 80 4.18 10.41 -13.21
N GLN A 81 3.53 9.26 -13.14
CA GLN A 81 2.64 8.75 -14.18
C GLN A 81 1.20 9.12 -13.82
N ASN A 82 0.50 9.79 -14.72
CA ASN A 82 -0.95 9.95 -14.60
C ASN A 82 -1.64 8.85 -15.43
N VAL A 83 -2.35 7.95 -14.74
CA VAL A 83 -2.98 6.77 -15.36
C VAL A 83 -4.49 6.92 -15.55
N GLY A 84 -5.01 8.15 -15.49
CA GLY A 84 -6.44 8.40 -15.71
C GLY A 84 -6.91 9.80 -15.32
N GLY A 85 -7.75 9.88 -14.28
CA GLY A 85 -8.31 11.14 -13.81
C GLY A 85 -7.27 12.06 -13.16
N GLU A 86 -7.70 13.28 -12.83
CA GLU A 86 -6.82 14.33 -12.28
C GLU A 86 -6.04 13.90 -11.01
N ILE A 87 -6.59 12.94 -10.23
CA ILE A 87 -5.97 12.45 -8.99
C ILE A 87 -5.22 11.12 -9.15
N HIS A 88 -5.22 10.51 -10.34
CA HIS A 88 -4.63 9.18 -10.60
C HIS A 88 -3.12 9.25 -10.88
N ASN A 89 -2.40 9.87 -9.96
CA ASN A 89 -0.94 9.98 -10.04
C ASN A 89 -0.27 8.83 -9.27
N GLU A 90 0.64 8.15 -9.95
CA GLU A 90 1.40 7.02 -9.43
C GLU A 90 2.89 7.17 -9.76
N LEU A 91 3.73 6.48 -8.99
CA LEU A 91 5.13 6.28 -9.36
C LEU A 91 5.30 4.85 -9.85
N TRP A 92 6.17 4.62 -10.83
CA TRP A 92 6.54 3.26 -11.25
C TRP A 92 7.95 2.96 -10.79
N VAL A 93 8.06 2.21 -9.69
CA VAL A 93 9.33 1.77 -9.12
C VAL A 93 9.63 0.37 -9.65
N PRO A 94 10.81 0.12 -10.27
CA PRO A 94 11.18 -1.22 -10.70
C PRO A 94 11.18 -2.20 -9.52
N ALA A 95 10.70 -3.43 -9.74
CA ALA A 95 10.60 -4.43 -8.68
C ALA A 95 11.95 -4.75 -8.02
N GLU A 96 13.05 -4.69 -8.78
CA GLU A 96 14.42 -4.83 -8.30
C GLU A 96 14.87 -3.70 -7.36
N GLU A 97 14.30 -2.50 -7.49
CA GLU A 97 14.61 -1.34 -6.63
C GLU A 97 13.77 -1.32 -5.35
N LEU A 98 12.77 -2.19 -5.19
CA LEU A 98 11.87 -2.18 -4.03
C LEU A 98 12.62 -2.35 -2.70
N SER A 99 13.74 -3.08 -2.69
CA SER A 99 14.58 -3.21 -1.49
C SER A 99 15.23 -1.89 -1.09
N GLU A 100 15.73 -1.12 -2.06
CA GLU A 100 16.27 0.23 -1.84
C GLU A 100 15.13 1.18 -1.41
N PHE A 101 13.99 1.12 -2.10
CA PHE A 101 12.80 1.90 -1.78
C PHE A 101 12.35 1.71 -0.34
N ASN A 102 12.26 0.46 0.14
CA ASN A 102 11.88 0.15 1.51
C ASN A 102 12.85 0.76 2.54
N GLN A 103 14.15 0.84 2.25
CA GLN A 103 15.13 1.44 3.15
C GLN A 103 14.97 2.96 3.30
N GLN A 104 14.31 3.61 2.34
CA GLN A 104 14.04 5.05 2.36
C GLN A 104 12.74 5.41 3.09
N ILE A 105 11.92 4.41 3.47
CA ILE A 105 10.70 4.64 4.22
C ILE A 105 11.06 5.16 5.62
N SER A 106 10.55 6.35 5.94
CA SER A 106 10.72 7.00 7.24
C SER A 106 9.43 6.90 8.06
N GLY A 107 9.55 6.67 9.37
CA GLY A 107 8.39 6.58 10.28
C GLY A 107 7.52 5.31 10.13
N GLY A 108 7.86 4.42 9.18
CA GLY A 108 7.15 3.17 8.92
C GLY A 108 5.88 3.33 8.09
N ILE A 109 5.25 2.20 7.81
CA ILE A 109 4.03 2.07 7.01
C ILE A 109 2.83 2.14 7.95
N ARG A 110 1.95 3.10 7.72
CA ARG A 110 0.77 3.38 8.55
C ARG A 110 -0.50 3.00 7.82
N VAL A 111 -1.39 2.25 8.44
CA VAL A 111 -2.74 2.04 7.90
C VAL A 111 -3.59 3.26 8.27
N VAL A 112 -4.15 3.93 7.26
CA VAL A 112 -4.94 5.17 7.43
C VAL A 112 -6.43 4.96 7.19
N LYS A 113 -6.80 3.95 6.40
CA LYS A 113 -8.19 3.59 6.11
C LYS A 113 -8.31 2.10 5.84
N VAL A 114 -9.45 1.51 6.17
CA VAL A 114 -9.78 0.14 5.83
C VAL A 114 -11.22 0.07 5.32
N PHE A 115 -11.42 -0.74 4.29
CA PHE A 115 -12.72 -1.08 3.72
C PHE A 115 -12.92 -2.59 3.81
N PHE A 116 -14.09 -2.99 4.30
CA PHE A 116 -14.47 -4.38 4.44
C PHE A 116 -15.55 -4.71 3.42
N GLY A 117 -15.32 -5.70 2.57
CA GLY A 117 -16.31 -6.23 1.65
C GLY A 117 -17.30 -7.17 2.33
N ASP A 118 -18.41 -7.46 1.66
CA ASP A 118 -19.51 -8.26 2.22
C ASP A 118 -19.10 -9.68 2.62
N ARG A 119 -18.09 -10.23 1.94
CA ARG A 119 -17.55 -11.59 2.19
C ARG A 119 -16.31 -11.58 3.09
N PHE A 120 -15.93 -10.43 3.63
CA PHE A 120 -14.78 -10.30 4.52
C PHE A 120 -14.93 -11.18 5.76
N LYS A 121 -13.83 -11.85 6.13
CA LYS A 121 -13.70 -12.57 7.39
C LYS A 121 -12.44 -12.08 8.10
N MET A 122 -12.54 -11.95 9.43
CA MET A 122 -11.39 -11.57 10.25
C MET A 122 -10.27 -12.60 10.06
N PRO A 123 -9.03 -12.17 9.75
CA PRO A 123 -7.91 -13.10 9.60
C PRO A 123 -7.53 -13.71 10.94
N GLU A 124 -6.90 -14.89 10.90
CA GLU A 124 -6.33 -15.53 12.09
C GLU A 124 -5.02 -14.88 12.53
N HIS A 125 -4.34 -14.18 11.61
CA HIS A 125 -3.08 -13.51 11.90
C HIS A 125 -3.26 -12.48 13.03
N PRO A 126 -2.64 -12.68 14.22
CA PRO A 126 -3.00 -11.92 15.42
C PRO A 126 -2.80 -10.41 15.27
N ALA A 127 -1.67 -9.99 14.70
CA ALA A 127 -1.36 -8.58 14.50
C ALA A 127 -2.33 -7.92 13.52
N THR A 128 -2.66 -8.61 12.43
CA THR A 128 -3.61 -8.12 11.42
C THR A 128 -5.01 -8.03 12.02
N ALA A 129 -5.48 -9.06 12.71
CA ALA A 129 -6.78 -9.05 13.36
C ALA A 129 -6.89 -7.95 14.43
N ALA A 130 -5.85 -7.75 15.24
CA ALA A 130 -5.80 -6.67 16.22
C ALA A 130 -5.84 -5.28 15.55
N LEU A 131 -5.12 -5.10 14.45
CA LEU A 131 -5.14 -3.86 13.68
C LEU A 131 -6.52 -3.60 13.07
N LEU A 132 -7.10 -4.57 12.36
CA LEU A 132 -8.37 -4.39 11.66
C LEU A 132 -9.55 -4.12 12.60
N ARG A 133 -9.52 -4.65 13.83
CA ARG A 133 -10.52 -4.33 14.87
C ARG A 133 -10.56 -2.85 15.25
N ARG A 134 -9.48 -2.08 15.02
CA ARG A 134 -9.43 -0.64 15.30
C ARG A 134 -10.17 0.21 14.26
N PHE A 135 -10.48 -0.37 13.10
CA PHE A 135 -11.15 0.29 11.98
C PHE A 135 -12.60 -0.17 11.79
N ARG A 136 -13.09 -1.02 12.69
CA ARG A 136 -14.47 -1.51 12.72
C ARG A 136 -15.24 -0.81 13.83
#